data_AF-A0A7W9W1E3-F1
#
_entry.id   AF-A0A7W9W1E3-F1
#
_cell.length_a   1.000
_cell.length_b   1.000
_cell.length_c   1.000
_cell.angle_alpha   90.00
_cell.angle_beta   90.00
_cell.angle_gamma   90.00
#
_symmetry.space_group_name_H-M   'P 1'
#
loop_
_entity.id
_entity.type
_entity.pdbx_description
1 polymer ?
#
loop_
_entity_poly.entity_id
_entity_poly.type
_entity_poly.pdbx_seq_one_letter_code
_entity_poly.pdbx_strand_id
1 'polypeptide(L)' 'MNVLLEKYRKKAVEEGIEKGIEKGIEKGMHQGQNRLALLVGQLLNAGRMDDLKRVSFDEEYREKLLKEFGL' A
#
# COMPACT_ATOMS: atom_id res chain seq x y z
N MET A 1 35.14 0.32 28.60
CA MET A 1 33.83 1.01 28.60
C MET A 1 33.53 1.41 27.16
N ASN A 2 32.84 0.58 26.36
CA ASN A 2 32.41 0.89 24.97
C ASN A 2 31.48 -0.18 24.37
N VAL A 3 31.59 -1.45 24.80
CA VAL A 3 30.77 -2.57 24.28
C VAL A 3 29.27 -2.39 24.53
N LEU A 4 28.90 -1.80 25.67
CA LEU A 4 27.48 -1.60 26.00
C LEU A 4 26.86 -0.51 25.12
N LEU A 5 27.58 0.58 24.84
CA LEU A 5 27.12 1.67 23.98
C LEU A 5 26.97 1.19 22.53
N GLU A 6 27.90 0.38 22.04
CA GLU A 6 27.80 -0.25 20.72
C GLU A 6 26.59 -1.20 20.61
N LYS A 7 26.30 -1.98 21.66
CA LYS A 7 25.10 -2.83 21.70
C LYS A 7 23.81 -1.99 21.63
N TYR A 8 23.72 -0.91 22.39
CA TYR A 8 22.56 -0.01 22.33
C TYR A 8 22.41 0.66 20.96
N ARG A 9 23.50 1.09 20.34
CA ARG A 9 23.47 1.66 18.98
C ARG A 9 22.96 0.67 17.95
N LYS A 10 23.47 -0.57 17.96
CA LYS A 10 23.00 -1.63 17.04
C LYS A 10 21.51 -1.91 17.23
N LYS A 11 21.07 -2.08 18.48
CA LYS A 11 19.65 -2.31 18.80
C LYS A 11 18.75 -1.16 18.34
N ALA A 12 19.17 0.09 18.56
CA ALA A 12 18.41 1.26 18.13
C ALA A 12 18.29 1.35 16.60
N VAL A 13 19.33 0.97 15.86
CA VAL A 13 19.31 0.92 14.38
C VAL A 13 18.38 -0.19 13.90
N GLU A 14 18.49 -1.39 14.46
CA GLU A 14 17.62 -2.53 14.14
C GLU A 14 16.15 -2.19 14.39
N GLU A 15 15.81 -1.67 15.57
CA GLU A 15 14.44 -1.24 15.91
C GLU A 15 13.95 -0.10 15.00
N GLY A 16 14.85 0.81 14.60
CA GLY A 16 14.53 1.91 13.69
C GLY A 16 14.19 1.40 12.28
N ILE A 17 14.93 0.42 11.78
CA ILE A 17 14.68 -0.21 10.49
C ILE A 17 13.37 -1.00 10.53
N GLU A 18 13.17 -1.82 11.55
CA GLU A 18 11.94 -2.61 11.72
C GLU A 18 10.69 -1.73 11.75
N LYS A 19 10.68 -0.70 12.60
CA LYS A 19 9.57 0.27 12.68
C LYS A 19 9.39 1.06 11.37
N GLY A 20 10.49 1.35 10.68
CA GLY A 20 10.45 2.03 9.39
C GLY A 20 9.77 1.20 8.31
N ILE A 21 10.12 -0.09 8.24
CA ILE A 21 9.53 -1.05 7.30
C ILE A 21 8.05 -1.26 7.63
N GLU A 22 7.72 -1.50 8.90
CA GLU A 22 6.34 -1.71 9.36
C GLU A 22 5.43 -0.53 8.96
N LYS A 23 5.84 0.71 9.29
CA LYS A 23 5.10 1.92 8.92
C LYS A 23 5.01 2.12 7.41
N GLY A 24 6.06 1.76 6.67
CA GLY A 24 6.09 1.83 5.21
C GLY A 24 5.05 0.90 4.58
N ILE A 25 5.00 -0.35 5.06
CA ILE A 25 4.03 -1.36 4.61
C ILE A 25 2.61 -0.94 4.97
N GLU A 26 2.36 -0.53 6.21
CA GLU A 26 1.04 -0.07 6.67
C GLU A 26 0.53 1.09 5.82
N LYS A 27 1.37 2.11 5.59
CA LYS A 27 1.03 3.27 4.76
C LYS A 27 0.77 2.87 3.31
N GLY A 28 1.59 1.99 2.74
CA GLY A 28 1.41 1.48 1.38
C GLY A 28 0.10 0.71 1.22
N MET A 29 -0.23 -0.16 2.18
CA MET A 29 -1.48 -0.93 2.19
C MET A 29 -2.69 -0.01 2.32
N HIS A 30 -2.64 0.98 3.22
CA HIS A 30 -3.72 1.97 3.38
C HIS A 30 -3.90 2.82 2.11
N GLN A 31 -2.82 3.23 1.44
CA GLN A 31 -2.89 3.94 0.17
C GLN A 31 -3.51 3.06 -0.93
N GLY A 32 -3.12 1.79 -1.01
CA GLY A 32 -3.70 0.83 -1.96
C GLY A 32 -5.20 0.62 -1.75
N GLN A 33 -5.64 0.47 -0.48
CA GLN A 33 -7.05 0.35 -0.14
C GLN A 33 -7.87 1.59 -0.53
N ASN A 34 -7.34 2.78 -0.26
CA ASN A 34 -8.00 4.04 -0.66
C ASN A 34 -8.14 4.16 -2.18
N ARG A 35 -7.08 3.85 -2.94
CA ARG A 35 -7.11 3.86 -4.41
C ARG A 35 -8.17 2.88 -4.95
N LEU A 36 -8.24 1.67 -4.39
CA LEU A 36 -9.25 0.69 -4.78
C LEU A 36 -10.67 1.17 -4.46
N ALA A 37 -10.91 1.76 -3.29
CA ALA A 37 -12.22 2.28 -2.92
C ALA A 37 -12.70 3.38 -3.87
N LEU A 38 -11.80 4.29 -4.28
CA LEU A 38 -12.08 5.33 -5.27
C LEU A 38 -12.43 4.73 -6.63
N LEU A 39 -11.65 3.75 -7.10
CA LEU A 39 -11.90 3.06 -8.36
C LEU A 39 -13.27 2.38 -8.35
N VAL A 40 -13.61 1.67 -7.27
CA VAL A 40 -14.93 1.02 -7.11
C VAL A 40 -16.05 2.06 -7.23
N GLY A 41 -15.93 3.21 -6.56
CA GLY A 41 -16.91 4.28 -6.65
C GLY A 41 -17.08 4.83 -8.08
N GLN A 42 -15.98 5.04 -8.80
CA GLN A 42 -16.02 5.51 -10.19
C GLN A 42 -16.63 4.48 -11.14
N LEU A 43 -16.30 3.19 -10.98
CA LEU A 43 -16.88 2.11 -11.78
C LEU A 43 -18.39 1.97 -11.54
N LEU A 44 -18.84 2.09 -10.28
CA LEU A 44 -20.26 2.11 -9.94
C LEU A 44 -20.98 3.29 -10.61
N ASN A 45 -20.41 4.50 -10.52
CA ASN A 45 -20.98 5.70 -11.13
C ASN A 45 -21.04 5.60 -12.67
N ALA A 46 -20.06 4.94 -13.29
CA ALA A 46 -20.01 4.71 -14.73
C ALA A 46 -20.85 3.50 -15.20
N GLY A 47 -21.47 2.75 -14.29
CA GLY A 47 -22.23 1.52 -14.62
C GLY A 47 -21.37 0.36 -15.13
N ARG A 48 -20.04 0.40 -14.91
CA ARG A 48 -19.08 -0.57 -15.45
C ARG A 48 -18.97 -1.80 -14.54
N MET A 49 -20.06 -2.59 -14.47
CA MET A 49 -20.18 -3.72 -13.53
C MET A 49 -19.24 -4.89 -13.85
N ASP A 50 -18.94 -5.15 -15.12
CA ASP A 50 -17.99 -6.22 -15.47
C ASP A 50 -16.55 -5.86 -15.10
N ASP A 51 -16.20 -4.58 -15.23
CA ASP A 51 -14.92 -4.08 -14.76
C ASP A 51 -14.82 -4.18 -13.24
N LEU A 52 -15.90 -3.85 -12.52
CA LEU A 52 -15.96 -3.97 -11.06
C LEU A 52 -15.69 -5.41 -10.59
N LYS A 53 -16.23 -6.41 -11.29
CA LYS A 53 -15.91 -7.82 -11.00
C LYS A 53 -14.44 -8.09 -11.25
N ARG A 54 -13.93 -7.70 -12.42
CA ARG A 54 -12.57 -8.03 -12.85
C ARG A 54 -11.48 -7.42 -11.98
N VAL A 55 -11.64 -6.17 -11.54
CA VAL A 55 -10.64 -5.49 -10.70
C VAL A 55 -10.44 -6.10 -9.32
N SER A 56 -11.35 -6.98 -8.88
CA SER A 56 -11.22 -7.68 -7.59
C SER A 56 -10.16 -8.77 -7.60
N PHE A 57 -9.84 -9.35 -8.77
CA PHE A 57 -8.91 -10.49 -8.90
C PHE A 57 -7.82 -10.31 -9.96
N ASP A 58 -7.97 -9.37 -10.89
CA ASP A 58 -6.99 -9.08 -11.94
C ASP A 58 -6.22 -7.79 -11.60
N GLU A 59 -4.99 -7.95 -11.09
CA GLU A 59 -4.17 -6.84 -10.62
C GLU A 59 -3.68 -5.94 -11.76
N GLU A 60 -3.26 -6.52 -12.89
CA GLU A 60 -2.81 -5.75 -14.05
C GLU A 60 -3.96 -4.92 -14.62
N TYR A 61 -5.16 -5.52 -14.69
CA TYR A 61 -6.35 -4.81 -15.14
C TYR A 61 -6.77 -3.71 -14.17
N ARG A 62 -6.71 -3.98 -12.85
CA ARG A 62 -6.94 -2.96 -11.82
C ARG A 62 -5.98 -1.79 -11.98
N GLU A 63 -4.69 -2.02 -12.20
CA GLU A 63 -3.72 -0.95 -12.38
C GLU A 63 -3.94 -0.17 -13.69
N LYS A 64 -4.37 -0.84 -14.76
CA LYS A 64 -4.79 -0.18 -15.99
C LYS A 64 -5.97 0.78 -15.75
N LEU A 65 -6.97 0.34 -15.01
CA LEU A 65 -8.14 1.17 -14.70
C LEU A 65 -7.83 2.29 -13.71
N LEU A 66 -6.98 2.05 -12.70
CA LEU A 66 -6.48 3.12 -11.83
C LEU A 66 -5.87 4.25 -12.66
N LYS A 67 -5.00 3.92 -13.63
CA LYS A 67 -4.43 4.93 -14.55
C LYS A 67 -5.48 5.60 -15.43
N GLU A 68 -6.44 4.85 -15.95
CA GLU A 68 -7.52 5.40 -16.79
C GLU A 68 -8.33 6.47 -16.06
N PHE A 69 -8.61 6.25 -14.77
CA PHE A 69 -9.34 7.18 -13.92
C PHE A 69 -8.45 8.21 -13.18
N GLY A 70 -7.13 8.19 -13.40
CA GLY A 70 -6.18 9.12 -12.79
C GLY A 70 -5.94 8.88 -11.29
N LEU A 71 -6.05 7.63 -10.82
CA LEU A 71 -5.87 7.18 -9.44
C LEU A 71 -4.50 6.55 -9.17
#